data_AF-A0A8H8IXH5-F1
#
_entry.id   AF-A0A8H8IXH5-F1
#
_cell.length_a   1.000
_cell.length_b   1.000
_cell.length_c   1.000
_cell.angle_alpha   90.00
_cell.angle_beta   90.00
_cell.angle_gamma   90.00
#
_symmetry.space_group_name_H-M   'P 1'
#
loop_
_entity.id
_entity.type
_entity.pdbx_description
1 polymer ?
#
loop_
_entity_poly.entity_id
_entity_poly.type
_entity_poly.pdbx_seq_one_letter_code
_entity_poly.pdbx_strand_id
1 'polypeptide(L)'
;MPPQTRSSERRITRSSASKKVPAPPKSARTKSTNAKSTTAKPKHEERKSHPRKRARPASPEPELVVTAPKRVRGKQGKLQGLMNMPVDIFAAIAVYLDPVDLVFFARANRFFRQILMRRSFVSVWRAAESNVEGLPPCPEELSCSFGESQQTELCQMCGEPALRPMDPILQVRLCVKCREEHAVETHRVTDPSLVFSSRTLVPGKHGYWGSSWCLYEDARAVKTKLDELASDQKTNEKAKWLEERRAVVEKRTKVKRQGAQPLIQYLKAIEEGHDAELSRIRKQREEDVRSRLLNLGWDGKDIDYWDRKWKKQWKSSACIAKPLTQRGEYF
;
A
#
# COMPACT_ATOMS: atom_id res chain seq x y z
N MET A 1 49.78 44.51 -29.59
CA MET A 1 48.53 45.00 -30.20
C MET A 1 47.73 43.82 -30.75
N PRO A 2 46.41 43.75 -30.54
CA PRO A 2 45.52 42.81 -31.22
C PRO A 2 45.16 43.30 -32.64
N PRO A 3 44.81 42.39 -33.57
CA PRO A 3 43.43 42.36 -34.14
C PRO A 3 42.96 40.92 -34.49
N GLN A 4 41.67 40.57 -34.66
CA GLN A 4 40.35 41.13 -34.27
C GLN A 4 39.43 39.93 -33.90
N THR A 5 38.26 40.17 -33.30
CA THR A 5 37.18 39.17 -33.22
C THR A 5 36.43 39.05 -34.56
N ARG A 6 35.83 37.88 -34.86
CA ARG A 6 34.78 37.78 -35.89
C ARG A 6 33.64 36.87 -35.44
N SER A 7 32.50 37.48 -35.14
CA SER A 7 31.23 36.78 -34.95
C SER A 7 30.76 36.15 -36.26
N SER A 8 30.04 35.03 -36.15
CA SER A 8 29.17 34.55 -37.22
C SER A 8 27.87 34.00 -36.64
N GLU A 9 26.82 34.81 -36.70
CA GLU A 9 25.47 34.35 -36.38
C GLU A 9 24.99 33.38 -37.47
N ARG A 10 24.72 32.12 -37.12
CA ARG A 10 23.85 31.26 -37.95
C ARG A 10 22.55 30.99 -37.23
N ARG A 11 21.56 31.81 -37.60
CA ARG A 11 20.13 31.72 -37.31
C ARG A 11 19.61 30.28 -37.47
N ILE A 12 19.52 29.53 -36.37
CA ILE A 12 18.72 28.30 -36.32
C ILE A 12 17.25 28.69 -36.17
N THR A 13 16.43 28.34 -37.15
CA THR A 13 15.00 28.63 -37.17
C THR A 13 14.24 27.75 -36.18
N ARG A 14 13.29 28.35 -35.44
CA ARG A 14 12.37 27.62 -34.56
C ARG A 14 11.34 26.85 -35.38
N SER A 15 11.48 25.52 -35.50
CA SER A 15 10.41 24.62 -35.93
C SER A 15 9.73 23.97 -34.72
N SER A 16 8.64 24.58 -34.24
CA SER A 16 7.89 24.14 -33.04
C SER A 16 6.97 22.94 -33.31
N ALA A 17 7.57 21.76 -33.54
CA ALA A 17 6.86 20.50 -33.81
C ALA A 17 6.17 19.92 -32.55
N SER A 18 5.09 20.57 -32.09
CA SER A 18 4.30 20.13 -30.93
C SER A 18 3.49 18.87 -31.23
N LYS A 19 4.04 17.69 -30.91
CA LYS A 19 3.29 16.43 -30.87
C LYS A 19 2.24 16.46 -29.75
N LYS A 20 1.01 16.86 -30.08
CA LYS A 20 -0.16 16.68 -29.21
C LYS A 20 -0.37 15.19 -28.92
N VAL A 21 -0.34 14.81 -27.64
CA VAL A 21 -0.88 13.54 -27.16
C VAL A 21 -2.41 13.70 -27.05
N PRO A 22 -3.23 12.76 -27.55
CA PRO A 22 -4.69 12.87 -27.49
C PRO A 22 -5.21 12.71 -26.05
N ALA A 23 -6.31 13.41 -25.73
CA ALA A 23 -6.99 13.31 -24.45
C ALA A 23 -7.92 12.09 -24.38
N PRO A 24 -8.17 11.50 -23.19
CA PRO A 24 -9.13 10.41 -23.03
C PRO A 24 -10.58 10.86 -23.32
N PRO A 25 -11.45 9.96 -23.77
CA PRO A 25 -12.82 10.29 -24.16
C PRO A 25 -13.67 10.75 -22.97
N LYS A 26 -14.47 11.80 -23.19
CA LYS A 26 -15.45 12.30 -22.20
C LYS A 26 -16.65 11.36 -22.16
N SER A 27 -16.96 10.79 -20.99
CA SER A 27 -18.23 10.07 -20.80
C SER A 27 -19.41 11.00 -21.05
N ALA A 28 -20.33 10.59 -21.92
CA ALA A 28 -21.57 11.33 -22.16
C ALA A 28 -22.44 11.34 -20.90
N ARG A 29 -23.10 12.47 -20.63
CA ARG A 29 -23.99 12.68 -19.49
C ARG A 29 -25.43 12.73 -19.98
N THR A 30 -26.07 11.58 -20.12
CA THR A 30 -27.48 11.49 -20.53
C THR A 30 -28.39 12.00 -19.39
N LYS A 31 -29.19 13.03 -19.65
CA LYS A 31 -30.31 13.46 -18.79
C LYS A 31 -31.62 13.05 -19.45
N SER A 32 -32.45 12.30 -18.74
CA SER A 32 -33.89 12.11 -19.01
C SER A 32 -34.51 11.66 -17.67
N THR A 33 -35.12 12.55 -16.89
CA THR A 33 -36.50 13.08 -16.95
C THR A 33 -37.58 12.09 -16.49
N ASN A 34 -38.43 12.55 -15.59
CA ASN A 34 -39.40 11.80 -14.78
C ASN A 34 -40.77 11.67 -15.48
N ALA A 35 -41.40 10.48 -15.47
CA ALA A 35 -42.82 10.30 -15.80
C ALA A 35 -43.46 9.08 -15.11
N LYS A 36 -44.71 9.24 -14.66
CA LYS A 36 -45.53 8.35 -13.81
C LYS A 36 -46.05 7.07 -14.52
N SER A 37 -46.37 6.05 -13.70
CA SER A 37 -47.52 5.09 -13.72
C SER A 37 -48.15 4.63 -15.06
N THR A 38 -48.52 3.36 -15.24
CA THR A 38 -49.81 2.83 -14.70
C THR A 38 -49.90 1.30 -14.49
N THR A 39 -50.99 0.92 -13.80
CA THR A 39 -51.48 -0.40 -13.36
C THR A 39 -51.81 -1.43 -14.46
N ALA A 40 -51.47 -2.71 -14.25
CA ALA A 40 -52.32 -3.90 -14.56
C ALA A 40 -51.73 -5.24 -14.06
N LYS A 41 -52.60 -6.23 -13.82
CA LYS A 41 -52.38 -7.65 -13.44
C LYS A 41 -53.52 -8.49 -14.09
N PRO A 42 -53.56 -9.84 -14.01
CA PRO A 42 -52.52 -10.87 -14.23
C PRO A 42 -53.05 -11.99 -15.19
N LYS A 43 -52.31 -13.10 -15.40
CA LYS A 43 -52.91 -14.42 -15.70
C LYS A 43 -52.14 -15.60 -15.07
N HIS A 44 -52.90 -16.67 -14.78
CA HIS A 44 -52.52 -18.07 -14.46
C HIS A 44 -51.63 -18.71 -15.56
N GLU A 45 -51.02 -19.90 -15.40
CA GLU A 45 -51.04 -20.95 -14.34
C GLU A 45 -49.55 -21.40 -14.05
N GLU A 46 -49.12 -22.46 -13.35
CA GLU A 46 -49.70 -23.66 -12.68
C GLU A 46 -48.94 -23.98 -11.36
N ARG A 47 -49.12 -25.17 -10.76
CA ARG A 47 -48.48 -25.58 -9.49
C ARG A 47 -48.16 -27.08 -9.45
N LYS A 48 -46.88 -27.45 -9.36
CA LYS A 48 -46.40 -28.74 -8.78
C LYS A 48 -45.00 -28.55 -8.18
N SER A 49 -44.58 -29.14 -7.05
CA SER A 49 -45.22 -29.49 -5.77
C SER A 49 -44.10 -29.90 -4.79
N HIS A 50 -44.20 -29.60 -3.48
CA HIS A 50 -43.15 -29.93 -2.49
C HIS A 50 -43.22 -31.39 -2.00
N PRO A 51 -42.06 -32.08 -1.85
CA PRO A 51 -41.88 -33.14 -0.85
C PRO A 51 -41.64 -32.56 0.56
N ARG A 52 -41.98 -33.31 1.61
CA ARG A 52 -41.92 -32.89 3.03
C ARG A 52 -40.55 -33.09 3.70
N LYS A 53 -40.35 -32.38 4.82
CA LYS A 53 -39.25 -32.58 5.78
C LYS A 53 -39.17 -34.04 6.28
N ARG A 54 -37.95 -34.54 6.49
CA ARG A 54 -37.63 -35.61 7.47
C ARG A 54 -36.38 -35.21 8.28
N ALA A 55 -36.07 -35.99 9.32
CA ALA A 55 -35.30 -35.53 10.48
C ALA A 55 -33.76 -35.45 10.28
N ARG A 56 -33.11 -34.76 11.23
CA ARG A 56 -31.67 -34.49 11.32
C ARG A 56 -30.98 -35.49 12.27
N PRO A 57 -30.03 -36.32 11.82
CA PRO A 57 -29.05 -36.95 12.70
C PRO A 57 -27.97 -35.95 13.14
N ALA A 58 -27.23 -36.28 14.20
CA ALA A 58 -26.18 -35.41 14.76
C ALA A 58 -24.95 -35.28 13.85
N SER A 59 -24.19 -34.20 14.03
CA SER A 59 -22.91 -33.98 13.34
C SER A 59 -21.77 -34.80 13.96
N PRO A 60 -20.91 -35.42 13.14
CA PRO A 60 -19.49 -35.55 13.43
C PRO A 60 -18.76 -34.22 13.22
N GLU A 61 -17.54 -34.14 13.77
CA GLU A 61 -16.62 -33.02 13.63
C GLU A 61 -16.04 -32.93 12.20
N PRO A 62 -15.68 -31.74 11.65
CA PRO A 62 -15.21 -31.61 10.27
C PRO A 62 -13.74 -32.02 10.11
N GLU A 63 -13.50 -33.33 10.15
CA GLU A 63 -12.23 -33.94 9.76
C GLU A 63 -11.88 -33.56 8.30
N LEU A 64 -10.60 -33.28 8.02
CA LEU A 64 -10.15 -32.75 6.73
C LEU A 64 -10.05 -33.83 5.66
N VAL A 65 -11.20 -34.28 5.17
CA VAL A 65 -11.31 -35.23 4.04
C VAL A 65 -10.58 -34.68 2.81
N VAL A 66 -9.45 -35.30 2.47
CA VAL A 66 -8.65 -34.98 1.28
C VAL A 66 -9.39 -35.45 0.02
N THR A 67 -10.37 -34.65 -0.42
CA THR A 67 -11.09 -34.91 -1.67
C THR A 67 -10.12 -34.88 -2.85
N ALA A 68 -10.07 -35.97 -3.61
CA ALA A 68 -9.13 -36.12 -4.72
C ALA A 68 -9.30 -35.00 -5.76
N PRO A 69 -8.21 -34.40 -6.27
CA PRO A 69 -8.29 -33.20 -7.10
C PRO A 69 -9.00 -33.49 -8.43
N LYS A 70 -10.08 -32.75 -8.71
CA LYS A 70 -10.76 -32.78 -10.02
C LYS A 70 -9.75 -32.43 -11.11
N ARG A 71 -9.54 -33.36 -12.06
CA ARG A 71 -8.58 -33.19 -13.16
C ARG A 71 -8.97 -32.02 -14.06
N VAL A 72 -8.27 -30.89 -13.90
CA VAL A 72 -8.42 -29.71 -14.77
C VAL A 72 -7.86 -30.06 -16.16
N ARG A 73 -8.60 -29.71 -17.22
CA ARG A 73 -8.28 -30.09 -18.60
C ARG A 73 -7.22 -29.13 -19.18
N GLY A 74 -5.96 -29.54 -19.19
CA GLY A 74 -4.83 -28.77 -19.76
C GLY A 74 -3.47 -29.34 -19.36
N LYS A 75 -2.37 -28.77 -19.90
CA LYS A 75 -1.02 -29.04 -19.36
C LYS A 75 -0.96 -28.46 -17.95
N GLN A 76 -0.72 -29.30 -16.95
CA GLN A 76 -0.65 -28.86 -15.56
C GLN A 76 0.60 -27.98 -15.37
N GLY A 77 0.46 -26.87 -14.65
CA GLY A 77 1.53 -25.87 -14.49
C GLY A 77 2.70 -26.40 -13.67
N LYS A 78 3.92 -25.91 -13.93
CA LYS A 78 5.17 -26.33 -13.26
C LYS A 78 5.12 -26.27 -11.71
N LEU A 79 4.21 -25.48 -11.14
CA LEU A 79 4.02 -25.31 -9.70
C LEU A 79 3.04 -26.34 -9.06
N GLN A 80 2.53 -27.32 -9.82
CA GLN A 80 1.57 -28.32 -9.30
C GLN A 80 2.09 -29.06 -8.06
N GLY A 81 3.38 -29.41 -8.01
CA GLY A 81 3.99 -30.08 -6.85
C GLY A 81 3.84 -29.28 -5.56
N LEU A 82 3.95 -27.95 -5.62
CA LEU A 82 3.78 -27.06 -4.48
C LEU A 82 2.31 -26.93 -4.04
N MET A 83 1.35 -27.05 -4.96
CA MET A 83 -0.09 -27.07 -4.62
C MET A 83 -0.57 -28.41 -4.07
N ASN A 84 0.13 -29.50 -4.38
CA ASN A 84 -0.15 -30.86 -3.89
C ASN A 84 0.68 -31.22 -2.65
N MET A 85 1.51 -30.31 -2.14
CA MET A 85 2.37 -30.50 -0.98
C MET A 85 1.54 -30.57 0.32
N PRO A 86 1.85 -31.47 1.27
CA PRO A 86 1.23 -31.46 2.60
C PRO A 86 1.47 -30.13 3.31
N VAL A 87 0.46 -29.66 4.05
CA VAL A 87 0.45 -28.31 4.68
C VAL A 87 1.62 -28.13 5.65
N ASP A 88 2.02 -29.21 6.32
CA ASP A 88 3.09 -29.22 7.33
C ASP A 88 4.49 -29.15 6.69
N ILE A 89 4.66 -29.75 5.50
CA ILE A 89 5.89 -29.61 4.70
C ILE A 89 6.00 -28.19 4.12
N PHE A 90 4.88 -27.61 3.67
CA PHE A 90 4.85 -26.20 3.28
C PHE A 90 5.16 -25.28 4.47
N ALA A 91 4.64 -25.57 5.67
CA ALA A 91 4.98 -24.82 6.89
C ALA A 91 6.48 -24.91 7.22
N ALA A 92 7.08 -26.11 7.13
CA ALA A 92 8.50 -26.34 7.36
C ALA A 92 9.43 -25.64 6.33
N ILE A 93 8.93 -25.31 5.14
CA ILE A 93 9.62 -24.42 4.18
C ILE A 93 9.37 -22.95 4.53
N ALA A 94 8.12 -22.59 4.84
CA ALA A 94 7.67 -21.23 5.04
C ALA A 94 8.29 -20.51 6.26
N VAL A 95 8.82 -21.25 7.24
CA VAL A 95 9.61 -20.66 8.35
C VAL A 95 10.95 -20.05 7.89
N TYR A 96 11.48 -20.47 6.73
CA TYR A 96 12.74 -19.98 6.15
C TYR A 96 12.54 -18.91 5.06
N LEU A 97 11.30 -18.45 4.86
CA LEU A 97 10.98 -17.38 3.90
C LEU A 97 10.93 -16.03 4.61
N ASP A 98 11.14 -14.95 3.86
CA ASP A 98 10.76 -13.62 4.32
C ASP A 98 9.22 -13.51 4.37
N PRO A 99 8.62 -12.80 5.34
CA PRO A 99 7.17 -12.65 5.39
C PRO A 99 6.63 -11.90 4.17
N VAL A 100 7.45 -11.08 3.49
CA VAL A 100 7.25 -10.54 2.14
C VAL A 100 6.74 -11.62 1.17
N ASP A 101 7.47 -12.74 1.08
CA ASP A 101 7.13 -13.84 0.19
C ASP A 101 5.86 -14.56 0.64
N LEU A 102 5.66 -14.71 1.95
CA LEU A 102 4.41 -15.25 2.49
C LEU A 102 3.20 -14.39 2.08
N VAL A 103 3.34 -13.05 2.04
CA VAL A 103 2.30 -12.18 1.45
C VAL A 103 2.10 -12.51 -0.03
N PHE A 104 3.17 -12.60 -0.81
CA PHE A 104 3.05 -12.87 -2.25
C PHE A 104 2.43 -14.24 -2.53
N PHE A 105 2.74 -15.30 -1.76
CA PHE A 105 2.04 -16.58 -1.81
C PHE A 105 0.54 -16.45 -1.47
N ALA A 106 0.21 -15.76 -0.37
CA ALA A 106 -1.18 -15.52 0.04
C ALA A 106 -1.99 -14.64 -0.94
N ARG A 107 -1.33 -13.80 -1.74
CA ARG A 107 -1.96 -12.96 -2.77
C ARG A 107 -2.06 -13.67 -4.12
N ALA A 108 -1.07 -14.48 -4.49
CA ALA A 108 -1.01 -15.17 -5.78
C ALA A 108 -1.94 -16.40 -5.86
N ASN A 109 -2.22 -17.08 -4.75
CA ASN A 109 -3.05 -18.30 -4.76
C ASN A 109 -4.04 -18.36 -3.59
N ARG A 110 -5.32 -18.65 -3.90
CA ARG A 110 -6.39 -18.85 -2.92
C ARG A 110 -6.09 -19.98 -1.93
N PHE A 111 -5.36 -21.03 -2.34
CA PHE A 111 -4.94 -22.13 -1.47
C PHE A 111 -4.00 -21.65 -0.36
N PHE A 112 -2.88 -21.01 -0.72
CA PHE A 112 -1.96 -20.44 0.26
C PHE A 112 -2.63 -19.34 1.09
N ARG A 113 -3.51 -18.52 0.51
CA ARG A 113 -4.33 -17.56 1.27
C ARG A 113 -5.16 -18.24 2.36
N GLN A 114 -5.83 -19.35 2.05
CA GLN A 114 -6.67 -20.08 2.99
C GLN A 114 -5.87 -20.81 4.08
N ILE A 115 -4.55 -21.00 3.88
CA ILE A 115 -3.66 -21.66 4.83
C ILE A 115 -2.93 -20.61 5.70
N LEU A 116 -2.19 -19.69 5.08
CA LEU A 116 -1.37 -18.67 5.74
C LEU A 116 -2.21 -17.71 6.61
N MET A 117 -3.49 -17.51 6.30
CA MET A 117 -4.40 -16.65 7.08
C MET A 117 -5.03 -17.37 8.29
N ARG A 118 -4.71 -18.65 8.54
CA ARG A 118 -5.23 -19.38 9.71
C ARG A 118 -4.39 -19.09 10.95
N ARG A 119 -5.04 -19.05 12.12
CA ARG A 119 -4.37 -18.91 13.42
C ARG A 119 -3.33 -20.01 13.70
N SER A 120 -3.42 -21.16 13.04
CA SER A 120 -2.42 -22.23 13.10
C SER A 120 -1.07 -21.88 12.43
N PHE A 121 -1.02 -20.86 11.56
CA PHE A 121 0.21 -20.39 10.92
C PHE A 121 0.88 -19.22 11.66
N VAL A 122 0.39 -18.81 12.84
CA VAL A 122 0.99 -17.73 13.64
C VAL A 122 2.45 -18.00 13.99
N SER A 123 2.81 -19.26 14.28
CA SER A 123 4.21 -19.67 14.52
C SER A 123 5.08 -19.51 13.28
N VAL A 124 4.55 -19.84 12.09
CA VAL A 124 5.25 -19.70 10.81
C VAL A 124 5.49 -18.21 10.50
N TRP A 125 4.49 -17.36 10.69
CA TRP A 125 4.66 -15.90 10.56
C TRP A 125 5.68 -15.35 11.56
N ARG A 126 5.67 -15.77 12.83
CA ARG A 126 6.67 -15.34 13.82
C ARG A 126 8.09 -15.78 13.48
N ALA A 127 8.27 -16.99 12.95
CA ALA A 127 9.57 -17.47 12.49
C ALA A 127 10.06 -16.67 11.27
N ALA A 128 9.20 -16.47 10.27
CA ALA A 128 9.49 -15.64 9.12
C ALA A 128 9.83 -14.18 9.53
N GLU A 129 9.09 -13.59 10.47
CA GLU A 129 9.39 -12.26 11.01
C GLU A 129 10.79 -12.19 11.66
N SER A 130 11.31 -13.30 12.21
CA SER A 130 12.68 -13.35 12.75
C SER A 130 13.80 -13.51 11.71
N ASN A 131 13.48 -13.75 10.44
CA ASN A 131 14.47 -13.78 9.35
C ASN A 131 14.88 -12.36 8.90
N VAL A 132 14.05 -11.35 9.17
CA VAL A 132 14.25 -9.97 8.71
C VAL A 132 14.98 -9.15 9.78
N GLU A 133 16.26 -8.82 9.52
CA GLU A 133 17.08 -8.06 10.46
C GLU A 133 16.46 -6.69 10.82
N GLY A 134 16.41 -6.37 12.11
CA GLY A 134 15.89 -5.11 12.63
C GLY A 134 14.35 -4.98 12.65
N LEU A 135 13.60 -5.93 12.06
CA LEU A 135 12.14 -5.91 12.10
C LEU A 135 11.65 -6.07 13.56
N PRO A 136 10.80 -5.16 14.07
CA PRO A 136 10.27 -5.30 15.42
C PRO A 136 9.23 -6.44 15.51
N PRO A 137 9.20 -7.21 16.61
CA PRO A 137 8.27 -8.32 16.76
C PRO A 137 6.81 -7.84 16.78
N CYS A 138 5.93 -8.57 16.09
CA CYS A 138 4.49 -8.30 16.05
C CYS A 138 3.88 -8.32 17.47
N PRO A 139 3.31 -7.20 17.99
CA PRO A 139 2.65 -7.16 19.30
C PRO A 139 1.47 -8.14 19.39
N GLU A 140 1.31 -8.83 20.52
CA GLU A 140 0.34 -9.95 20.62
C GLU A 140 -1.15 -9.57 20.44
N GLU A 141 -1.51 -8.30 20.57
CA GLU A 141 -2.85 -7.80 20.19
C GLU A 141 -3.05 -7.65 18.66
N LEU A 142 -2.13 -8.14 17.81
CA LEU A 142 -2.22 -8.11 16.34
C LEU A 142 -2.31 -9.49 15.70
N SER A 143 -3.17 -9.57 14.67
CA SER A 143 -3.24 -10.69 13.73
C SER A 143 -2.15 -10.60 12.66
N CYS A 144 -1.77 -11.74 12.05
CA CYS A 144 -0.70 -11.89 11.07
C CYS A 144 -0.70 -10.89 9.89
N SER A 145 -1.84 -10.28 9.53
CA SER A 145 -1.91 -9.22 8.51
C SER A 145 -1.09 -7.96 8.85
N PHE A 146 -0.62 -7.81 10.09
CA PHE A 146 0.38 -6.78 10.45
C PHE A 146 1.73 -7.00 9.76
N GLY A 147 2.22 -8.25 9.66
CA GLY A 147 3.43 -8.59 8.91
C GLY A 147 3.34 -8.14 7.45
N GLU A 148 2.19 -8.39 6.81
CA GLU A 148 1.95 -8.05 5.40
C GLU A 148 2.11 -6.56 5.09
N SER A 149 1.60 -5.71 5.99
CA SER A 149 1.53 -4.25 5.85
C SER A 149 2.89 -3.56 6.03
N GLN A 150 3.72 -4.12 6.93
CA GLN A 150 5.07 -3.63 7.20
C GLN A 150 5.94 -3.77 5.96
N GLN A 151 5.94 -4.94 5.35
CA GLN A 151 7.03 -5.38 4.47
C GLN A 151 6.70 -5.31 2.97
N THR A 152 5.43 -5.29 2.57
CA THR A 152 5.08 -5.10 1.15
C THR A 152 4.83 -3.63 0.83
N GLU A 153 5.23 -3.20 -0.38
CA GLU A 153 4.90 -1.87 -0.91
C GLU A 153 3.45 -1.77 -1.44
N LEU A 154 2.54 -2.62 -0.96
CA LEU A 154 1.18 -2.75 -1.51
C LEU A 154 0.14 -2.09 -0.60
N CYS A 155 -0.91 -1.54 -1.22
CA CYS A 155 -2.10 -1.08 -0.49
C CYS A 155 -2.84 -2.29 0.11
N GLN A 156 -3.15 -2.27 1.40
CA GLN A 156 -3.94 -3.33 2.03
C GLN A 156 -5.38 -3.41 1.45
N MET A 157 -6.00 -2.27 1.14
CA MET A 157 -7.41 -2.21 0.73
C MET A 157 -7.65 -2.69 -0.71
N CYS A 158 -6.76 -2.34 -1.65
CA CYS A 158 -6.94 -2.65 -3.07
C CYS A 158 -5.81 -3.48 -3.71
N GLY A 159 -4.64 -3.57 -3.07
CA GLY A 159 -3.48 -4.29 -3.60
C GLY A 159 -2.59 -3.55 -4.60
N GLU A 160 -3.00 -2.36 -5.06
CA GLU A 160 -2.16 -1.52 -5.91
C GLU A 160 -0.91 -1.01 -5.17
N PRO A 161 0.21 -0.74 -5.87
CA PRO A 161 1.41 -0.15 -5.27
C PRO A 161 1.14 1.13 -4.47
N ALA A 162 1.67 1.17 -3.27
CA ALA A 162 1.54 2.25 -2.30
C ALA A 162 2.91 2.88 -2.05
N LEU A 163 3.25 3.88 -2.88
CA LEU A 163 4.50 4.68 -2.86
C LEU A 163 4.71 5.52 -1.57
N ARG A 164 3.97 5.25 -0.50
CA ARG A 164 4.12 5.89 0.80
C ARG A 164 4.40 4.81 1.86
N PRO A 165 5.21 5.11 2.88
CA PRO A 165 5.34 4.25 4.05
C PRO A 165 3.97 3.92 4.67
N MET A 166 3.92 2.81 5.41
CA MET A 166 2.82 2.53 6.32
C MET A 166 2.70 3.66 7.36
N ASP A 167 1.48 4.01 7.78
CA ASP A 167 1.30 4.72 9.04
C ASP A 167 1.49 3.75 10.22
N PRO A 168 2.51 3.93 11.09
CA PRO A 168 2.85 2.96 12.13
C PRO A 168 1.90 2.97 13.34
N ILE A 169 0.98 3.95 13.45
CA ILE A 169 0.05 4.12 14.58
C ILE A 169 -1.29 3.43 14.27
N LEU A 170 -1.91 3.77 13.14
CA LEU A 170 -3.06 3.08 12.55
C LEU A 170 -2.68 1.69 12.05
N GLN A 171 -1.39 1.48 11.76
CA GLN A 171 -0.79 0.24 11.26
C GLN A 171 -1.27 -0.14 9.85
N VAL A 172 -1.47 0.88 9.00
CA VAL A 172 -2.01 0.71 7.63
C VAL A 172 -1.14 1.30 6.51
N ARG A 173 -1.02 0.55 5.42
CA ARG A 173 -0.41 1.02 4.16
C ARG A 173 -1.49 1.22 3.10
N LEU A 174 -1.66 2.47 2.68
CA LEU A 174 -2.71 2.90 1.75
C LEU A 174 -2.10 3.64 0.55
N CYS A 175 -2.51 3.26 -0.66
CA CYS A 175 -2.26 4.08 -1.85
C CYS A 175 -3.12 5.36 -1.82
N VAL A 176 -2.83 6.33 -2.70
CA VAL A 176 -3.48 7.66 -2.68
C VAL A 176 -5.00 7.58 -2.77
N LYS A 177 -5.54 6.75 -3.67
CA LYS A 177 -6.99 6.54 -3.84
C LYS A 177 -7.63 6.02 -2.55
N CYS A 178 -7.12 4.90 -2.04
CA CYS A 178 -7.67 4.27 -0.84
C CYS A 178 -7.48 5.10 0.44
N ARG A 179 -6.55 6.06 0.46
CA ARG A 179 -6.47 7.07 1.53
C ARG A 179 -7.62 8.08 1.43
N GLU A 180 -7.96 8.54 0.23
CA GLU A 180 -9.08 9.44 -0.02
C GLU A 180 -10.45 8.75 0.21
N GLU A 181 -10.52 7.43 0.07
CA GLU A 181 -11.72 6.60 0.28
C GLU A 181 -11.88 6.07 1.71
N HIS A 182 -10.79 5.64 2.39
CA HIS A 182 -10.84 4.91 3.66
C HIS A 182 -10.19 5.63 4.86
N ALA A 183 -9.66 6.85 4.71
CA ALA A 183 -9.21 7.67 5.83
C ALA A 183 -9.95 9.02 5.90
N VAL A 184 -10.18 9.52 7.10
CA VAL A 184 -10.86 10.80 7.34
C VAL A 184 -10.13 11.63 8.39
N GLU A 185 -9.99 12.93 8.12
CA GLU A 185 -9.41 13.89 9.07
C GLU A 185 -10.33 14.00 10.30
N THR A 186 -9.77 13.96 11.50
CA THR A 186 -10.57 13.93 12.74
C THR A 186 -11.43 15.18 12.92
N HIS A 187 -11.06 16.31 12.32
CA HIS A 187 -11.89 17.54 12.33
C HIS A 187 -13.24 17.38 11.61
N ARG A 188 -13.45 16.29 10.85
CA ARG A 188 -14.71 15.95 10.15
C ARG A 188 -15.52 14.89 10.90
N VAL A 189 -15.08 14.46 12.07
CA VAL A 189 -15.74 13.49 12.94
C VAL A 189 -16.43 14.21 14.09
N THR A 190 -17.63 13.77 14.48
CA THR A 190 -18.48 14.44 15.47
C THR A 190 -17.83 14.65 16.83
N ASP A 191 -17.06 13.67 17.32
CA ASP A 191 -16.19 13.80 18.50
C ASP A 191 -14.86 13.08 18.22
N PRO A 192 -13.75 13.82 18.08
CA PRO A 192 -12.41 13.25 17.86
C PRO A 192 -11.91 12.31 18.97
N SER A 193 -12.45 12.40 20.20
CA SER A 193 -12.06 11.53 21.32
C SER A 193 -12.59 10.09 21.21
N LEU A 194 -13.55 9.86 20.30
CA LEU A 194 -14.19 8.56 20.11
C LEU A 194 -13.55 7.72 18.99
N VAL A 195 -12.58 8.25 18.25
CA VAL A 195 -11.93 7.57 17.11
C VAL A 195 -10.43 7.38 17.33
N PHE A 196 -9.92 6.21 16.97
CA PHE A 196 -8.48 5.99 17.02
C PHE A 196 -7.79 6.71 15.86
N SER A 197 -6.85 7.61 16.17
CA SER A 197 -6.25 8.52 15.17
C SER A 197 -4.74 8.72 15.28
N SER A 198 -4.16 9.11 14.14
CA SER A 198 -2.72 9.28 13.91
C SER A 198 -2.40 10.59 13.19
N ARG A 199 -1.28 11.20 13.55
CA ARG A 199 -0.68 12.34 12.83
C ARG A 199 0.42 11.93 11.83
N THR A 200 0.83 10.66 11.81
CA THR A 200 1.88 10.16 10.88
C THR A 200 1.34 9.79 9.50
N LEU A 201 0.02 9.83 9.29
CA LEU A 201 -0.59 9.51 7.99
C LEU A 201 -0.39 10.69 7.04
N VAL A 202 0.81 10.75 6.45
CA VAL A 202 1.28 11.84 5.57
C VAL A 202 0.17 12.22 4.59
N PRO A 203 -0.27 13.48 4.52
CA PRO A 203 -1.47 13.85 3.77
C PRO A 203 -1.38 13.52 2.27
N GLY A 204 -2.55 13.42 1.63
CA GLY A 204 -2.69 13.46 0.17
C GLY A 204 -2.43 14.88 -0.37
N LYS A 205 -2.81 15.14 -1.64
CA LYS A 205 -2.59 16.46 -2.28
C LYS A 205 -3.31 17.64 -1.59
N HIS A 206 -4.25 17.37 -0.69
CA HIS A 206 -5.20 18.35 -0.13
C HIS A 206 -5.28 18.34 1.41
N GLY A 207 -4.44 17.57 2.11
CA GLY A 207 -4.46 17.52 3.58
C GLY A 207 -3.51 18.52 4.22
N TYR A 208 -3.92 19.13 5.33
CA TYR A 208 -3.08 20.07 6.07
C TYR A 208 -1.94 19.36 6.82
N TRP A 209 -0.78 20.02 6.91
CA TRP A 209 0.30 19.57 7.79
C TRP A 209 -0.16 19.59 9.25
N GLY A 210 0.00 18.47 9.95
CA GLY A 210 -0.41 18.32 11.35
C GLY A 210 -1.85 17.81 11.57
N SER A 211 -2.67 17.64 10.53
CA SER A 211 -3.98 16.98 10.66
C SER A 211 -3.84 15.57 11.25
N SER A 212 -4.70 15.23 12.21
CA SER A 212 -4.88 13.85 12.67
C SER A 212 -5.90 13.14 11.78
N TRP A 213 -5.66 11.87 11.50
CA TRP A 213 -6.48 11.03 10.62
C TRP A 213 -6.91 9.77 11.35
N CYS A 214 -8.13 9.32 11.11
CA CYS A 214 -8.65 8.03 11.57
C CYS A 214 -9.17 7.21 10.38
N LEU A 215 -9.37 5.92 10.58
CA LEU A 215 -9.97 5.06 9.57
C LEU A 215 -11.47 5.39 9.43
N TYR A 216 -11.93 5.51 8.18
CA TYR A 216 -13.31 5.86 7.86
C TYR A 216 -14.32 4.87 8.44
N GLU A 217 -13.95 3.59 8.57
CA GLU A 217 -14.79 2.55 9.19
C GLU A 217 -15.00 2.79 10.70
N ASP A 218 -13.97 3.21 11.43
CA ASP A 218 -14.05 3.54 12.86
C ASP A 218 -14.90 4.80 13.07
N ALA A 219 -14.69 5.83 12.24
CA ALA A 219 -15.49 7.05 12.23
C ALA A 219 -16.97 6.78 11.86
N ARG A 220 -17.24 5.89 10.89
CA ARG A 220 -18.60 5.48 10.51
C ARG A 220 -19.27 4.74 11.67
N ALA A 221 -18.59 3.77 12.29
CA ALA A 221 -19.14 3.00 13.41
C ALA A 221 -19.48 3.90 14.62
N VAL A 222 -18.58 4.83 14.96
CA VAL A 222 -18.82 5.86 15.99
C VAL A 222 -20.02 6.73 15.63
N LYS A 223 -20.11 7.22 14.38
CA LYS A 223 -21.26 8.04 13.96
C LYS A 223 -22.57 7.27 14.07
N THR A 224 -22.66 6.06 13.50
CA THR A 224 -23.88 5.25 13.55
C THR A 224 -24.32 5.01 14.99
N LYS A 225 -23.37 4.78 15.92
CA LYS A 225 -23.73 4.57 17.33
C LYS A 225 -24.14 5.86 18.05
N LEU A 226 -23.59 7.02 17.69
CA LEU A 226 -24.08 8.33 18.15
C LEU A 226 -25.50 8.61 17.64
N ASP A 227 -25.78 8.28 16.37
CA ASP A 227 -27.11 8.46 15.75
C ASP A 227 -28.17 7.55 16.42
N GLU A 228 -27.84 6.29 16.74
CA GLU A 228 -28.69 5.37 17.53
C GLU A 228 -29.00 5.85 18.96
N LEU A 229 -28.11 6.68 19.52
CA LEU A 229 -28.14 7.23 20.87
C LEU A 229 -28.53 8.73 20.87
N ALA A 230 -29.11 9.23 19.78
CA ALA A 230 -29.51 10.63 19.64
C ALA A 230 -30.85 10.98 20.32
N SER A 231 -31.65 10.00 20.73
CA SER A 231 -32.95 10.21 21.41
C SER A 231 -32.79 10.58 22.88
N ASP A 232 -33.54 11.58 23.35
CA ASP A 232 -33.44 12.14 24.70
C ASP A 232 -33.63 11.11 25.82
N GLN A 233 -34.48 10.10 25.58
CA GLN A 233 -34.75 8.99 26.50
C GLN A 233 -33.48 8.15 26.80
N LYS A 234 -32.45 8.22 25.96
CA LYS A 234 -31.20 7.46 26.09
C LYS A 234 -30.03 8.26 26.66
N THR A 235 -30.26 9.45 27.22
CA THR A 235 -29.20 10.36 27.69
C THR A 235 -28.19 9.66 28.63
N ASN A 236 -28.66 8.83 29.56
CA ASN A 236 -27.78 8.07 30.47
C ASN A 236 -27.02 6.93 29.75
N GLU A 237 -27.65 6.22 28.81
CA GLU A 237 -26.99 5.19 27.99
C GLU A 237 -25.88 5.81 27.12
N LYS A 238 -26.16 6.99 26.55
CA LYS A 238 -25.24 7.78 25.73
C LYS A 238 -24.03 8.21 26.54
N ALA A 239 -24.24 8.77 27.74
CA ALA A 239 -23.16 9.17 28.63
C ALA A 239 -22.26 7.98 29.01
N LYS A 240 -22.85 6.84 29.38
CA LYS A 240 -22.12 5.60 29.68
C LYS A 240 -21.31 5.10 28.46
N TRP A 241 -21.94 5.02 27.29
CA TRP A 241 -21.27 4.55 26.08
C TRP A 241 -20.12 5.47 25.63
N LEU A 242 -20.27 6.79 25.78
CA LEU A 242 -19.20 7.75 25.49
C LEU A 242 -17.96 7.47 26.35
N GLU A 243 -18.15 7.21 27.64
CA GLU A 243 -17.04 6.95 28.56
C GLU A 243 -16.38 5.58 28.31
N GLU A 244 -17.19 4.52 28.14
CA GLU A 244 -16.70 3.19 27.74
C GLU A 244 -15.90 3.26 26.42
N ARG A 245 -16.39 4.03 25.44
CA ARG A 245 -15.72 4.21 24.15
C ARG A 245 -14.43 5.02 24.28
N ARG A 246 -14.39 6.08 25.10
CA ARG A 246 -13.16 6.83 25.39
C ARG A 246 -12.11 5.96 26.05
N ALA A 247 -12.50 5.16 27.05
CA ALA A 247 -11.59 4.22 27.71
C ALA A 247 -10.99 3.18 26.73
N VAL A 248 -11.78 2.66 25.80
CA VAL A 248 -11.31 1.76 24.72
C VAL A 248 -10.36 2.46 23.76
N VAL A 249 -10.69 3.69 23.32
CA VAL A 249 -9.85 4.47 22.40
C VAL A 249 -8.54 4.87 23.06
N GLU A 250 -8.55 5.27 24.33
CA GLU A 250 -7.36 5.65 25.08
C GLU A 250 -6.47 4.43 25.38
N LYS A 251 -7.04 3.28 25.79
CA LYS A 251 -6.28 2.02 25.92
C LYS A 251 -5.59 1.66 24.60
N ARG A 252 -6.36 1.64 23.49
CA ARG A 252 -5.82 1.36 22.15
C ARG A 252 -4.73 2.37 21.77
N THR A 253 -4.91 3.64 22.12
CA THR A 253 -3.96 4.71 21.82
C THR A 253 -2.64 4.55 22.58
N LYS A 254 -2.68 4.22 23.88
CA LYS A 254 -1.47 3.92 24.66
C LYS A 254 -0.72 2.72 24.10
N VAL A 255 -1.40 1.57 23.98
CA VAL A 255 -0.80 0.32 23.48
C VAL A 255 -0.21 0.51 22.08
N LYS A 256 -0.94 1.13 21.14
CA LYS A 256 -0.46 1.33 19.77
C LYS A 256 0.67 2.35 19.69
N ARG A 257 0.65 3.46 20.43
CA ARG A 257 1.77 4.43 20.40
C ARG A 257 3.03 3.89 21.05
N GLN A 258 2.91 3.12 22.14
CA GLN A 258 4.05 2.46 22.79
C GLN A 258 4.64 1.38 21.88
N GLY A 259 3.80 0.47 21.36
CA GLY A 259 4.23 -0.60 20.44
C GLY A 259 4.67 -0.14 19.06
N ALA A 260 4.33 1.08 18.63
CA ALA A 260 4.77 1.64 17.35
C ALA A 260 6.18 2.25 17.38
N GLN A 261 6.75 2.57 18.55
CA GLN A 261 8.06 3.24 18.61
C GLN A 261 9.19 2.45 17.93
N PRO A 262 9.31 1.11 18.11
CA PRO A 262 10.28 0.31 17.35
C PRO A 262 10.00 0.30 15.84
N LEU A 263 8.72 0.28 15.43
CA LEU A 263 8.35 0.32 14.01
C LEU A 263 8.65 1.67 13.36
N ILE A 264 8.48 2.78 14.09
CA ILE A 264 8.88 4.12 13.65
C ILE A 264 10.39 4.16 13.41
N GLN A 265 11.19 3.57 14.32
CA GLN A 265 12.65 3.49 14.19
C GLN A 265 13.07 2.62 13.01
N TYR A 266 12.48 1.43 12.84
CA TYR A 266 12.74 0.51 11.73
C TYR A 266 12.40 1.12 10.35
N LEU A 267 11.19 1.68 10.19
CA LEU A 267 10.78 2.31 8.93
C LEU A 267 11.68 3.51 8.58
N LYS A 268 12.09 4.29 9.58
CA LYS A 268 13.04 5.39 9.40
C LYS A 268 14.43 4.90 8.99
N ALA A 269 14.93 3.81 9.60
CA ALA A 269 16.22 3.23 9.25
C ALA A 269 16.25 2.68 7.80
N ILE A 270 15.14 2.11 7.32
CA ILE A 270 14.99 1.72 5.90
C ILE A 270 15.05 2.95 4.98
N GLU A 271 14.30 4.02 5.30
CA GLU A 271 14.27 5.24 4.49
C GLU A 271 15.65 5.91 4.45
N GLU A 272 16.34 6.02 5.58
CA GLU A 272 17.71 6.56 5.68
C GLU A 272 18.75 5.67 4.98
N GLY A 273 18.66 4.35 5.09
CA GLY A 273 19.55 3.41 4.39
C GLY A 273 19.39 3.47 2.88
N HIS A 274 18.15 3.55 2.39
CA HIS A 274 17.85 3.73 0.97
C HIS A 274 18.35 5.09 0.43
N ASP A 275 18.12 6.19 1.16
CA ASP A 275 18.62 7.51 0.72
C ASP A 275 20.16 7.64 0.83
N ALA A 276 20.79 6.93 1.78
CA ALA A 276 22.24 6.77 1.84
C ALA A 276 22.77 6.00 0.61
N GLU A 277 22.14 4.89 0.22
CA GLU A 277 22.53 4.13 -0.97
C GLU A 277 22.34 4.92 -2.26
N LEU A 278 21.19 5.58 -2.44
CA LEU A 278 20.98 6.47 -3.58
C LEU A 278 22.03 7.59 -3.60
N SER A 279 22.46 8.10 -2.44
CA SER A 279 23.51 9.12 -2.34
C SER A 279 24.91 8.57 -2.66
N ARG A 280 25.21 7.33 -2.27
CA ARG A 280 26.43 6.61 -2.67
C ARG A 280 26.49 6.43 -4.19
N ILE A 281 25.40 5.99 -4.81
CA ILE A 281 25.30 5.83 -6.28
C ILE A 281 25.45 7.18 -6.99
N ARG A 282 24.79 8.25 -6.50
CA ARG A 282 24.93 9.61 -7.06
C ARG A 282 26.39 10.10 -6.98
N LYS A 283 27.07 9.88 -5.85
CA LYS A 283 28.46 10.29 -5.62
C LYS A 283 29.44 9.52 -6.52
N GLN A 284 29.39 8.17 -6.50
CA GLN A 284 30.23 7.33 -7.35
C GLN A 284 30.10 7.73 -8.82
N ARG A 285 28.87 7.95 -9.29
CA ARG A 285 28.60 8.40 -10.66
C ARG A 285 29.22 9.78 -10.95
N GLU A 286 29.17 10.72 -10.01
CA GLU A 286 29.78 12.05 -10.17
C GLU A 286 31.31 11.96 -10.26
N GLU A 287 31.92 11.10 -9.45
CA GLU A 287 33.35 10.79 -9.48
C GLU A 287 33.74 10.11 -10.81
N ASP A 288 32.96 9.13 -11.28
CA ASP A 288 33.13 8.49 -12.59
C ASP A 288 33.03 9.48 -13.77
N VAL A 289 32.05 10.41 -13.78
CA VAL A 289 31.96 11.45 -14.82
C VAL A 289 33.20 12.34 -14.78
N ARG A 290 33.59 12.81 -13.59
CA ARG A 290 34.74 13.69 -13.40
C ARG A 290 36.02 13.04 -13.93
N SER A 291 36.29 11.79 -13.56
CA SER A 291 37.45 11.03 -14.05
C SER A 291 37.44 10.89 -15.57
N ARG A 292 36.29 10.60 -16.19
CA ARG A 292 36.18 10.50 -17.65
C ARG A 292 36.40 11.85 -18.36
N LEU A 293 35.96 12.96 -17.79
CA LEU A 293 36.21 14.29 -18.35
C LEU A 293 37.68 14.70 -18.26
N LEU A 294 38.33 14.44 -17.12
CA LEU A 294 39.78 14.68 -16.97
C LEU A 294 40.59 13.83 -17.97
N ASN A 295 40.23 12.56 -18.16
CA ASN A 295 40.86 11.68 -19.16
C ASN A 295 40.60 12.12 -20.62
N LEU A 296 39.57 12.94 -20.87
CA LEU A 296 39.28 13.56 -22.16
C LEU A 296 39.96 14.94 -22.33
N GLY A 297 40.82 15.35 -21.39
CA GLY A 297 41.63 16.58 -21.49
C GLY A 297 40.96 17.86 -21.02
N TRP A 298 39.85 17.79 -20.28
CA TRP A 298 39.21 18.96 -19.65
C TRP A 298 39.99 19.38 -18.38
N ASP A 299 40.13 20.68 -18.11
CA ASP A 299 40.72 21.14 -16.84
C ASP A 299 39.72 20.91 -15.70
N GLY A 300 40.22 20.59 -14.51
CA GLY A 300 39.39 20.54 -13.30
C GLY A 300 38.66 21.87 -13.05
N LYS A 301 39.24 23.00 -13.48
CA LYS A 301 38.60 24.33 -13.40
C LYS A 301 37.35 24.48 -14.27
N ASP A 302 37.28 23.78 -15.41
CA ASP A 302 36.09 23.78 -16.29
C ASP A 302 34.96 22.96 -15.67
N ILE A 303 35.31 21.88 -14.95
CA ILE A 303 34.37 21.00 -14.25
C ILE A 303 33.83 21.71 -12.97
N ASP A 304 34.73 22.31 -12.19
CA ASP A 304 34.41 23.04 -10.94
C ASP A 304 33.90 24.47 -11.16
N TYR A 305 33.35 24.79 -12.33
CA TYR A 305 32.88 26.14 -12.66
C TYR A 305 31.62 26.54 -11.84
N TRP A 306 31.82 27.14 -10.67
CA TRP A 306 30.81 27.20 -9.60
C TRP A 306 29.60 28.14 -9.77
N ASP A 307 29.18 28.54 -10.99
CA ASP A 307 27.92 29.27 -11.16
C ASP A 307 26.67 28.43 -10.80
N ARG A 308 25.63 29.09 -10.29
CA ARG A 308 24.35 28.49 -9.88
C ARG A 308 23.62 27.77 -11.03
N LYS A 309 23.76 28.23 -12.29
CA LYS A 309 23.20 27.54 -13.47
C LYS A 309 23.99 26.27 -13.76
N TRP A 310 25.32 26.34 -13.75
CA TRP A 310 26.20 25.17 -13.93
C TRP A 310 25.97 24.12 -12.84
N LYS A 311 26.01 24.49 -11.55
CA LYS A 311 25.74 23.57 -10.43
C LYS A 311 24.39 22.84 -10.58
N LYS A 312 23.38 23.48 -11.17
CA LYS A 312 22.08 22.84 -11.45
C LYS A 312 22.15 21.87 -12.63
N GLN A 313 22.82 22.24 -13.72
CA GLN A 313 22.99 21.39 -14.92
C GLN A 313 23.90 20.18 -14.65
N TRP A 314 24.97 20.38 -13.88
CA TRP A 314 25.85 19.33 -13.40
C TRP A 314 25.08 18.34 -12.53
N LYS A 315 24.37 18.81 -11.49
CA LYS A 315 23.55 17.95 -10.62
C LYS A 315 22.45 17.19 -11.34
N SER A 316 21.87 17.74 -12.41
CA SER A 316 20.87 17.03 -13.22
C SER A 316 21.44 15.98 -14.18
N SER A 317 22.77 15.89 -14.33
CA SER A 317 23.43 15.08 -15.37
C SER A 317 24.47 14.10 -14.80
N ALA A 318 25.36 14.60 -13.94
CA ALA A 318 26.35 13.81 -13.22
C ALA A 318 25.74 13.12 -12.00
N CYS A 319 25.05 13.85 -11.12
CA CYS A 319 24.57 13.34 -9.81
C CYS A 319 23.24 12.55 -9.88
N ILE A 320 23.08 11.63 -10.84
CA ILE A 320 21.88 10.79 -11.00
C ILE A 320 22.08 9.45 -10.26
N ALA A 321 21.05 8.94 -9.58
CA ALA A 321 21.10 7.60 -8.96
C ALA A 321 20.94 6.46 -10.01
N LYS A 322 21.87 6.36 -10.96
CA LYS A 322 21.96 5.29 -11.99
C LYS A 322 23.43 5.06 -12.38
N PRO A 323 23.99 3.83 -12.25
CA PRO A 323 25.38 3.53 -12.62
C PRO A 323 25.78 3.94 -14.04
N LEU A 324 27.06 4.25 -14.24
CA LEU A 324 27.64 4.66 -15.53
C LEU A 324 28.04 3.46 -16.39
N THR A 325 27.04 2.70 -16.83
CA THR A 325 27.18 1.66 -17.87
C THR A 325 27.93 2.22 -19.09
N GLN A 326 29.00 1.55 -19.53
CA GLN A 326 29.62 1.84 -20.82
C GLN A 326 28.59 1.58 -21.93
N ARG A 327 28.16 2.65 -22.61
CA ARG A 327 27.48 2.58 -23.91
C ARG A 327 28.45 3.16 -24.94
N GLY A 328 29.13 2.29 -25.69
CA GLY A 328 30.02 2.70 -26.78
C GLY A 328 31.42 2.07 -26.76
N GLU A 329 31.51 0.75 -26.65
CA GLU A 329 32.67 -0.04 -27.12
C GLU A 329 32.20 -1.11 -28.12
N TYR A 330 31.36 -0.69 -29.07
CA TYR A 330 30.95 -1.46 -30.23
C TYR A 330 30.77 -0.52 -31.42
N PHE A 331 31.49 -0.82 -32.51
CA PHE A 331 31.66 -0.04 -33.75
C PHE A 331 32.54 1.20 -33.63
#